data_AF-A0A371FJG0-F1
#
_entry.id   AF-A0A371FJG0-F1
#
_cell.length_a   1.000
_cell.length_b   1.000
_cell.length_c   1.000
_cell.angle_alpha   90.00
_cell.angle_beta   90.00
_cell.angle_gamma   90.00
#
_symmetry.space_group_name_H-M   'P 1'
#
loop_
_entity.id
_entity.type
_entity.pdbx_description
1 polymer ?
#
loop_
_entity_poly.entity_id
_entity_poly.type
_entity_poly.pdbx_seq_one_letter_code
_entity_poly.pdbx_strand_id
1 'polypeptide(L)'
;MRNEQEPEGRGEHVAQPLWKQPFYEKIDEARIPPHFREILVDPFDGTQDPHAHLQVFQTQIYISGGDDKLSCKLFPGTLRGVAL
;
A
#
# COMPACT_ATOMS: atom_id res chain seq x y z
N MET A 1 -37.77 -31.65 -26.28
CA MET A 1 -36.63 -31.37 -27.19
C MET A 1 -35.92 -30.13 -26.68
N ARG A 2 -34.59 -30.24 -26.56
CA ARG A 2 -33.58 -29.18 -26.42
C ARG A 2 -33.49 -28.46 -25.06
N ASN A 3 -32.51 -28.92 -24.29
CA ASN A 3 -31.76 -28.16 -23.30
C ASN A 3 -30.99 -27.05 -24.01
N GLU A 4 -30.97 -25.84 -23.46
CA GLU A 4 -29.94 -24.84 -23.75
C GLU A 4 -29.37 -24.38 -22.41
N GLN A 5 -28.21 -24.96 -22.11
CA GLN A 5 -27.31 -24.54 -21.04
C GLN A 5 -26.74 -23.18 -21.45
N GLU A 6 -27.04 -22.15 -20.67
CA GLU A 6 -26.31 -20.89 -20.75
C GLU A 6 -24.91 -21.14 -20.16
N PRO A 7 -23.83 -20.84 -20.89
CA PRO A 7 -22.49 -21.16 -20.47
C PRO A 7 -22.11 -20.29 -19.27
N GLU A 8 -21.64 -20.92 -18.20
CA GLU A 8 -20.81 -20.26 -17.19
C GLU A 8 -19.53 -19.76 -17.88
N GLY A 9 -19.62 -18.56 -18.42
CA GLY A 9 -18.46 -17.77 -18.79
C GLY A 9 -17.70 -17.49 -17.51
N ARG A 10 -16.76 -18.37 -17.18
CA ARG A 10 -15.67 -18.12 -16.23
C ARG A 10 -14.93 -16.90 -16.76
N GLY A 11 -15.44 -15.72 -16.42
CA GLY A 11 -14.73 -14.47 -16.61
C GLY A 11 -13.46 -14.63 -15.81
N GLU A 12 -12.35 -14.80 -16.52
CA GLU A 12 -11.05 -14.48 -15.99
C GLU A 12 -11.18 -13.04 -15.53
N HIS A 13 -11.41 -12.84 -14.23
CA HIS A 13 -11.33 -11.56 -13.59
C HIS A 13 -9.85 -11.20 -13.67
N VAL A 14 -9.44 -10.68 -14.83
CA VAL A 14 -8.13 -10.11 -15.07
C VAL A 14 -8.03 -9.03 -14.00
N ALA A 15 -7.29 -9.34 -12.94
CA ALA A 15 -7.04 -8.40 -11.87
C ALA A 15 -6.57 -7.12 -12.57
N GLN A 16 -7.32 -6.04 -12.37
CA GLN A 16 -6.97 -4.78 -12.98
C GLN A 16 -5.50 -4.49 -12.67
N PRO A 17 -4.69 -4.03 -13.63
CA PRO A 17 -3.30 -3.73 -13.38
C PRO A 17 -3.19 -2.89 -12.12
N LEU A 18 -2.19 -3.15 -11.26
CA LEU A 18 -2.07 -2.51 -9.94
C LEU A 18 -2.23 -0.98 -10.02
N TRP A 19 -1.71 -0.37 -11.08
CA TRP A 19 -1.77 1.06 -11.38
C TRP A 19 -3.15 1.58 -11.83
N LYS A 20 -4.07 0.70 -12.23
CA LYS A 20 -5.48 1.02 -12.54
C LYS A 20 -6.42 0.81 -11.34
N GLN A 21 -5.90 0.36 -10.20
CA GLN A 21 -6.75 0.18 -9.03
C GLN A 21 -7.07 1.56 -8.41
N PRO A 22 -8.32 1.81 -8.00
CA PRO A 22 -8.73 3.09 -7.42
C PRO A 22 -8.00 3.43 -6.11
N PHE A 23 -7.35 2.43 -5.49
CA PHE A 23 -6.47 2.60 -4.33
C PHE A 23 -5.10 3.17 -4.70
N TYR A 24 -4.56 2.84 -5.88
CA TYR A 24 -3.22 3.27 -6.30
C TYR A 24 -3.18 4.74 -6.72
N GLU A 25 -4.14 5.20 -7.54
CA GLU A 25 -4.15 6.57 -8.09
C GLU A 25 -4.14 7.64 -6.99
N LYS A 26 -5.04 7.53 -6.01
CA LYS A 26 -5.14 8.51 -4.90
C LYS A 26 -3.90 8.56 -4.01
N ILE A 27 -3.16 7.45 -3.91
CA ILE A 27 -1.95 7.33 -3.10
C ILE A 27 -0.75 7.84 -3.91
N ASP A 28 -0.64 7.48 -5.19
CA ASP A 28 0.43 7.93 -6.07
C ASP A 28 0.41 9.45 -6.29
N GLU A 29 -0.77 10.03 -6.45
CA GLU A 29 -0.98 11.47 -6.57
C GLU A 29 -0.73 12.25 -5.26
N ALA A 30 -0.59 11.57 -4.12
CA ALA A 30 -0.34 12.25 -2.85
C ALA A 30 0.99 13.00 -2.91
N ARG A 31 0.93 14.33 -2.75
CA ARG A 31 2.10 15.19 -2.78
C ARG A 31 2.82 15.11 -1.44
N ILE A 32 4.13 14.88 -1.50
CA ILE A 32 5.01 15.01 -0.34
C ILE A 32 5.26 16.51 -0.13
N PRO A 33 4.90 17.10 1.02
CA PRO A 33 5.17 18.52 1.28
C PRO A 33 6.67 18.84 1.23
N PRO A 34 7.07 20.03 0.77
CA PRO A 34 8.49 20.40 0.64
C PRO A 34 9.26 20.48 1.96
N HIS A 35 8.55 20.59 3.09
CA HIS A 35 9.14 20.59 4.45
C HIS A 35 8.90 19.28 5.20
N PHE A 36 8.47 18.24 4.48
CA PHE A 36 8.27 16.93 5.06
C PHE A 36 9.60 16.36 5.51
N ARG A 37 9.72 16.06 6.81
CA ARG A 37 10.91 15.43 7.35
C ARG A 37 10.96 13.99 6.88
N GLU A 38 12.13 13.57 6.41
CA GLU A 38 12.38 12.19 6.01
C GLU A 38 11.98 11.23 7.14
N ILE A 39 11.29 10.15 6.78
CA ILE A 39 10.88 9.12 7.73
C ILE A 39 12.10 8.26 8.02
N LEU A 40 12.67 8.43 9.21
CA LEU A 40 13.78 7.63 9.71
C LEU A 40 13.20 6.48 10.54
N VAL A 41 12.88 5.37 9.87
CA VAL A 41 12.42 4.13 10.48
C VAL A 41 13.34 3.02 10.01
N ASP A 42 13.78 2.17 10.93
CA ASP A 42 14.56 0.99 10.57
C ASP A 42 13.72 0.10 9.63
N PRO A 43 14.26 -0.33 8.48
CA PRO A 43 13.44 -1.10 7.56
C PRO A 43 13.04 -2.46 8.14
N PHE A 44 11.76 -2.78 8.02
CA PHE A 44 11.16 -4.03 8.46
C PHE A 44 11.48 -5.15 7.49
N ASP A 45 12.11 -6.21 8.00
CA ASP A 45 12.52 -7.38 7.21
C ASP A 45 11.67 -8.63 7.46
N GLY A 46 10.60 -8.50 8.25
CA GLY A 46 9.74 -9.62 8.64
C GLY A 46 10.18 -10.35 9.91
N THR A 47 11.32 -10.00 10.52
CA THR A 47 11.80 -10.65 11.75
C THR A 47 11.53 -9.84 13.02
N GLN A 48 11.35 -8.53 12.87
CA GLN A 48 11.03 -7.59 13.95
C GLN A 48 9.57 -7.73 14.40
N ASP A 49 9.21 -7.12 15.53
CA ASP A 49 7.81 -7.06 15.97
C ASP A 49 7.00 -6.15 15.03
N PRO A 50 5.95 -6.65 14.34
CA PRO A 50 5.18 -5.86 13.38
C PRO A 50 4.46 -4.67 14.02
N HIS A 51 4.01 -4.83 15.28
CA HIS A 51 3.29 -3.77 15.99
C HIS A 51 4.22 -2.61 16.38
N ALA A 52 5.41 -2.92 16.86
CA ALA A 52 6.45 -1.94 17.17
C ALA A 52 6.87 -1.18 15.91
N HIS A 53 7.11 -1.88 14.79
CA HIS A 53 7.44 -1.22 13.51
C HIS A 53 6.35 -0.23 13.08
N LEU A 54 5.09 -0.68 13.11
CA LEU A 54 3.95 0.17 12.77
C LEU A 54 3.85 1.39 13.69
N GLN A 55 4.05 1.22 14.99
CA GLN A 55 3.99 2.32 15.96
C GLN A 55 5.08 3.37 15.71
N VAL A 56 6.31 2.93 15.43
CA VAL A 56 7.43 3.83 15.12
C VAL A 56 7.14 4.58 13.82
N PHE A 57 6.69 3.88 12.78
CA PHE A 57 6.30 4.51 11.52
C PHE A 57 5.19 5.55 11.68
N GLN A 58 4.09 5.21 12.38
CA GLN A 58 2.98 6.12 12.62
C GLN A 58 3.42 7.35 13.42
N THR A 59 4.31 7.17 14.39
CA THR A 59 4.87 8.29 15.18
C THR A 59 5.67 9.24 14.27
N GLN A 60 6.49 8.72 13.36
CA GLN A 60 7.25 9.54 12.41
C GLN A 60 6.34 10.27 11.43
N ILE A 61 5.32 9.60 10.87
CA ILE A 61 4.31 10.24 10.02
C ILE A 61 3.63 11.40 10.74
N TYR A 62 3.22 11.20 11.99
CA TYR A 62 2.58 12.24 12.80
C TYR A 62 3.49 13.45 13.04
N ILE A 63 4.76 13.21 13.40
CA ILE A 63 5.75 14.28 13.62
C ILE A 63 6.04 15.06 12.32
N SER A 64 6.09 14.36 11.18
CA SER A 64 6.32 14.97 9.87
C SER A 64 5.08 15.66 9.28
N GLY A 65 3.93 15.60 9.96
CA GLY A 65 2.67 16.20 9.49
C GLY A 65 2.05 15.46 8.31
N GLY A 66 2.29 14.15 8.19
CA GLY A 66 1.71 13.31 7.16
C GLY A 66 0.27 12.91 7.46
N ASP A 67 -0.50 12.69 6.39
CA ASP A 67 -1.86 12.17 6.43
C ASP A 67 -1.89 10.68 6.04
N ASP A 68 -3.09 10.08 6.03
CA ASP A 68 -3.28 8.67 5.68
C ASP A 68 -2.79 8.34 4.27
N LYS A 69 -2.94 9.27 3.31
CA LYS A 69 -2.49 9.05 1.94
C LYS A 69 -0.98 9.00 1.87
N LEU A 70 -0.31 9.93 2.54
CA LEU A 70 1.13 10.01 2.62
C LEU A 70 1.71 8.82 3.40
N SER A 71 1.03 8.40 4.47
CA SER A 71 1.32 7.17 5.22
C SER A 71 1.32 5.95 4.29
N CYS A 72 0.24 5.73 3.53
CA CYS A 72 0.17 4.63 2.57
C CYS A 72 1.23 4.72 1.47
N LYS A 73 1.57 5.92 1.01
CA LYS A 73 2.60 6.14 -0.02
C LYS A 73 4.00 5.80 0.47
N LEU A 74 4.31 6.13 1.73
CA LEU A 74 5.66 6.02 2.28
C LEU A 74 5.93 4.69 2.98
N PHE A 75 4.88 4.01 3.48
CA PHE A 75 5.02 2.75 4.21
C PHE A 75 5.81 1.67 3.45
N PRO A 76 5.59 1.43 2.13
CA PRO A 76 6.37 0.45 1.39
C PRO A 76 7.88 0.72 1.40
N GLY A 77 8.29 1.99 1.49
CA GLY A 77 9.71 2.38 1.61
C GLY A 77 10.36 1.96 2.94
N THR A 78 9.56 1.56 3.93
CA THR A 78 10.05 1.05 5.22
C THR A 78 10.17 -0.47 5.25
N LEU A 79 9.89 -1.16 4.15
CA LEU A 79 9.96 -2.62 4.05
C LEU A 79 11.25 -3.05 3.35
N ARG A 80 11.77 -4.23 3.69
CA ARG A 80 12.96 -4.82 3.08
C ARG A 80 12.85 -6.35 3.03
N GLY A 81 13.58 -6.97 2.11
CA GLY A 81 13.76 -8.42 2.10
C GLY A 81 12.44 -9.14 1.82
N VAL A 82 12.11 -10.14 2.65
CA VAL A 82 10.89 -10.96 2.47
C VAL A 82 9.59 -10.23 2.82
N ALA A 83 9.68 -9.00 3.36
CA ALA A 83 8.54 -8.18 3.70
C ALA A 83 8.12 -7.20 2.58
N LEU A 84 8.90 -7.09 1.49
CA LEU A 84 8.54 -6.36 0.26
C LEU A 84 7.74 -7.26 -0.68
#